data_AF-A0A847EWN4-F1
#
_entry.id   AF-A0A847EWN4-F1
#
_cell.length_a   1.000
_cell.length_b   1.000
_cell.length_c   1.000
_cell.angle_alpha   90.00
_cell.angle_beta   90.00
_cell.angle_gamma   90.00
#
_symmetry.space_group_name_H-M   'P 1'
#
loop_
_entity.id
_entity.type
_entity.pdbx_description
1 polymer ?
#
loop_
_entity_poly.entity_id
_entity_poly.type
_entity_poly.pdbx_seq_one_letter_code
_entity_poly.pdbx_strand_id
1 'polypeptide(L)'
;ISDHMLPETNERLRRLPITLVEADYENSTKSKALNLAMSRLPDHDIAIVFDADNTVDSDFFTRINEAFEHAGVRLLQAHRVAKNINNHMAVLDAVSEETNNSIFRSGHYTMGLSSALIGSGMAFDYPLFKAKMLTIVAVGGFDRNLELSFLKEGRRIHYLSDAKVYDEKVQNKQTFSNQRRRWLSAQVHYVAEFGKDFFPALMKGNIDFCVKYLQQLAIPRIILLGLTLLYTLLISLLVPAFAPKWWCLSGLLVVALLLAIPGELFDKRLLKALIMLPSVFWLMVKNLFKLKGANKQFIHTQHGINR
;
A
#
# COMPACT_ATOMS: atom_id res chain seq x y z
N ILE A 1 -9.72 0.82 -18.32
CA ILE A 1 -11.16 0.83 -17.99
C ILE A 1 -11.54 2.24 -17.61
N SER A 2 -12.60 2.74 -18.20
CA SER A 2 -13.19 4.03 -17.82
C SER A 2 -14.53 3.77 -17.15
N ASP A 3 -14.63 4.07 -15.85
CA ASP A 3 -15.80 3.77 -15.02
C ASP A 3 -16.36 5.11 -14.54
N HIS A 4 -17.55 5.49 -15.01
CA HIS A 4 -18.19 6.79 -14.73
C HIS A 4 -17.35 8.04 -15.03
N MET A 5 -16.36 7.96 -15.92
CA MET A 5 -15.63 9.15 -16.34
C MET A 5 -16.46 10.04 -17.27
N LEU A 6 -16.15 11.33 -17.27
CA LEU A 6 -16.82 12.30 -18.13
C LEU A 6 -16.71 11.92 -19.62
N PRO A 7 -17.74 12.18 -20.45
CA PRO A 7 -17.70 11.88 -21.89
C PRO A 7 -16.48 12.47 -22.59
N GLU A 8 -16.06 13.69 -22.21
CA GLU A 8 -14.88 14.35 -22.76
C GLU A 8 -13.58 13.60 -22.44
N THR A 9 -13.54 12.92 -21.29
CA THR A 9 -12.40 12.07 -20.93
C THR A 9 -12.37 10.83 -21.81
N ASN A 10 -13.51 10.18 -22.04
CA ASN A 10 -13.59 8.99 -22.91
C ASN A 10 -13.24 9.34 -24.35
N GLU A 11 -13.71 10.47 -24.87
CA GLU A 11 -13.35 10.99 -26.19
C GLU A 11 -11.84 11.20 -26.35
N ARG A 12 -11.18 11.77 -25.33
CA ARG A 12 -9.72 11.93 -25.35
C ARG A 12 -9.00 10.58 -25.31
N LEU A 13 -9.49 9.63 -24.52
CA LEU A 13 -8.91 8.29 -24.42
C LEU A 13 -9.05 7.50 -25.72
N ARG A 14 -10.17 7.60 -26.44
CA ARG A 14 -10.40 6.94 -27.74
C ARG A 14 -9.44 7.40 -28.84
N ARG A 15 -8.83 8.59 -28.69
CA ARG A 15 -7.83 9.11 -29.63
C ARG A 15 -6.43 8.54 -29.39
N LEU A 16 -6.20 7.85 -28.27
CA LEU A 16 -4.94 7.20 -27.97
C LEU A 16 -4.94 5.77 -28.55
N PRO A 17 -3.77 5.19 -28.86
CA PRO A 17 -3.66 3.81 -29.34
C PRO A 17 -3.82 2.81 -28.18
N ILE A 18 -4.99 2.81 -27.55
CA ILE A 18 -5.32 1.97 -26.40
C ILE A 18 -6.65 1.26 -26.60
N THR A 19 -6.81 0.10 -25.96
CA THR A 19 -8.11 -0.55 -25.83
C THR A 19 -8.90 0.11 -24.70
N LEU A 20 -9.88 0.95 -25.05
CA LEU A 20 -10.79 1.55 -24.09
C LEU A 20 -11.98 0.61 -23.85
N VAL A 21 -12.23 0.28 -22.59
CA VAL A 21 -13.45 -0.41 -22.15
C VAL A 21 -14.13 0.48 -21.13
N GLU A 22 -15.36 0.87 -21.45
CA GLU A 22 -16.23 1.68 -20.59
C GLU A 22 -17.08 0.77 -19.70
N ALA A 23 -17.23 1.18 -18.45
CA ALA A 23 -18.00 0.51 -17.44
C ALA A 23 -19.00 1.49 -16.82
N ASP A 24 -20.15 0.95 -16.42
CA ASP A 24 -21.23 1.70 -15.78
C ASP A 24 -21.74 0.85 -14.60
N TYR A 25 -20.87 0.65 -13.61
CA TYR A 25 -21.22 -0.13 -12.43
C TYR A 25 -21.95 0.75 -11.43
N GLU A 26 -23.06 0.28 -10.86
CA GLU A 26 -23.74 0.98 -9.75
C GLU A 26 -22.81 1.17 -8.54
N ASN A 27 -21.94 0.18 -8.28
CA ASN A 27 -20.91 0.24 -7.25
C ASN A 27 -19.55 -0.08 -7.85
N SER A 28 -18.85 0.95 -8.33
CA SER A 28 -17.51 0.87 -8.91
C SER A 28 -16.48 0.38 -7.90
N THR A 29 -15.63 -0.57 -8.32
CA THR A 29 -14.46 -0.99 -7.55
C THR A 29 -13.32 -1.31 -8.50
N LYS A 30 -12.07 -1.12 -8.04
CA LYS A 30 -10.90 -1.48 -8.84
C LYS A 30 -10.89 -2.96 -9.21
N SER A 31 -11.39 -3.84 -8.35
CA SER A 31 -11.54 -5.28 -8.60
C SER A 31 -12.53 -5.58 -9.73
N LYS A 32 -13.69 -4.92 -9.78
CA LYS A 32 -14.68 -5.07 -10.87
C LYS A 32 -14.12 -4.58 -12.19
N ALA A 33 -13.47 -3.42 -12.18
CA ALA A 33 -12.81 -2.89 -13.37
C ALA A 33 -11.74 -3.85 -13.90
N LEU A 34 -10.87 -4.38 -13.03
CA LEU A 34 -9.86 -5.36 -13.43
C LEU A 34 -10.49 -6.66 -13.97
N ASN A 35 -11.53 -7.19 -13.33
CA ASN A 35 -12.25 -8.36 -13.84
C ASN A 35 -12.89 -8.12 -15.22
N LEU A 36 -13.43 -6.92 -15.45
CA LEU A 36 -13.94 -6.54 -16.78
C LEU A 36 -12.82 -6.45 -17.82
N ALA A 37 -11.65 -5.91 -17.44
CA ALA A 37 -10.50 -5.89 -18.34
C ALA A 37 -10.11 -7.31 -18.74
N MET A 38 -9.98 -8.21 -17.76
CA MET A 38 -9.56 -9.60 -18.00
C MET A 38 -10.57 -10.42 -18.83
N SER A 39 -11.86 -10.05 -18.83
CA SER A 39 -12.87 -10.71 -19.66
C SER A 39 -12.92 -10.20 -21.10
N ARG A 40 -12.31 -9.04 -21.38
CA ARG A 40 -12.30 -8.39 -22.71
C ARG A 40 -10.97 -8.49 -23.42
N LEU A 41 -9.87 -8.53 -22.66
CA LEU A 41 -8.53 -8.60 -23.22
C LEU A 41 -8.19 -10.05 -23.64
N PRO A 42 -7.42 -10.22 -24.74
CA PRO A 42 -6.85 -11.51 -25.09
C PRO A 42 -5.85 -11.96 -24.01
N ASP A 43 -5.28 -13.14 -24.19
CA ASP A 43 -4.21 -13.58 -23.32
C ASP A 43 -2.90 -12.83 -23.64
N HIS A 44 -2.16 -12.55 -22.58
CA HIS A 44 -0.87 -11.87 -22.60
C HIS A 44 0.11 -12.63 -21.69
N ASP A 45 1.37 -12.23 -21.67
CA ASP A 45 2.37 -12.81 -20.77
C ASP A 45 2.36 -12.15 -19.39
N ILE A 46 2.30 -10.80 -19.37
CA ILE A 46 2.44 -9.99 -18.16
C ILE A 46 1.24 -9.03 -18.03
N ALA A 47 0.60 -9.05 -16.86
CA ALA A 47 -0.38 -8.04 -16.45
C ALA A 47 0.31 -6.99 -15.57
N ILE A 48 0.23 -5.71 -15.93
CA ILE A 48 0.74 -4.61 -15.10
C ILE A 48 -0.43 -3.74 -14.64
N VAL A 49 -0.51 -3.46 -13.34
CA VAL A 49 -1.59 -2.68 -12.72
C VAL A 49 -1.05 -1.34 -12.23
N PHE A 50 -1.61 -0.26 -12.76
CA PHE A 50 -1.35 1.11 -12.32
C PHE A 50 -2.60 1.77 -11.74
N ASP A 51 -2.40 2.80 -10.92
CA ASP A 51 -3.39 3.85 -10.67
C ASP A 51 -3.33 4.89 -11.80
N ALA A 52 -4.45 5.60 -12.02
CA ALA A 52 -4.60 6.47 -13.21
C ALA A 52 -3.72 7.73 -13.20
N ASP A 53 -3.23 8.13 -12.02
CA ASP A 53 -2.34 9.28 -11.79
C ASP A 53 -0.85 8.89 -11.81
N ASN A 54 -0.55 7.60 -11.91
CA ASN A 54 0.81 7.09 -11.84
C ASN A 54 1.56 7.36 -13.15
N THR A 55 2.82 7.73 -13.02
CA THR A 55 3.78 7.86 -14.13
C THR A 55 5.00 7.00 -13.85
N VAL A 56 5.74 6.60 -14.89
CA VAL A 56 6.91 5.72 -14.77
C VAL A 56 8.07 6.25 -15.61
N ASP A 57 9.29 5.79 -15.30
CA ASP A 57 10.46 6.07 -16.13
C ASP A 57 10.34 5.39 -17.51
N SER A 58 11.04 5.92 -18.51
CA SER A 58 10.93 5.45 -19.91
C SER A 58 11.36 4.00 -20.11
N ASP A 59 12.25 3.49 -19.25
CA ASP A 59 12.78 2.13 -19.28
C ASP A 59 12.01 1.17 -18.35
N PHE A 60 10.91 1.62 -17.72
CA PHE A 60 10.15 0.83 -16.75
C PHE A 60 9.72 -0.54 -17.32
N PHE A 61 9.12 -0.55 -18.51
CA PHE A 61 8.61 -1.80 -19.10
C PHE A 61 9.73 -2.76 -19.48
N THR A 62 10.88 -2.24 -19.91
CA THR A 62 12.09 -3.05 -20.18
C THR A 62 12.56 -3.73 -18.90
N ARG A 63 12.66 -2.99 -17.78
CA ARG A 63 13.05 -3.55 -16.48
C ARG A 63 12.08 -4.62 -15.96
N ILE A 64 10.78 -4.43 -16.19
CA ILE A 64 9.78 -5.44 -15.85
C ILE A 64 9.96 -6.69 -16.71
N ASN A 65 10.16 -6.52 -18.02
CA ASN A 65 10.40 -7.66 -18.92
C ASN A 65 11.63 -8.47 -18.50
N GLU A 66 12.77 -7.80 -18.29
CA GLU A 66 14.01 -8.41 -17.79
C GLU A 66 13.79 -9.15 -16.46
N ALA A 67 13.02 -8.57 -15.54
CA ALA A 67 12.74 -9.21 -14.27
C ALA A 67 11.93 -10.51 -14.43
N PHE A 68 10.99 -10.56 -15.37
CA PHE A 68 10.14 -11.73 -15.64
C PHE A 68 10.86 -12.85 -16.41
N GLU A 69 11.97 -12.55 -17.08
CA GLU A 69 12.85 -13.55 -17.69
C GLU A 69 13.56 -14.42 -16.63
N HIS A 70 13.74 -13.91 -15.41
CA HIS A 70 14.31 -14.70 -14.32
C HIS A 70 13.38 -15.83 -13.88
N ALA A 71 13.92 -17.05 -13.83
CA ALA A 71 13.20 -18.24 -13.38
C ALA A 71 12.59 -18.02 -11.99
N GLY A 72 11.28 -18.24 -11.87
CA GLY A 72 10.52 -18.11 -10.61
C GLY A 72 9.86 -16.75 -10.39
N VAL A 73 10.20 -15.70 -11.16
CA VAL A 73 9.52 -14.41 -11.06
C VAL A 73 8.16 -14.49 -11.77
N ARG A 74 7.09 -14.41 -10.98
CA ARG A 74 5.70 -14.45 -11.48
C ARG A 74 4.81 -13.36 -10.87
N LEU A 75 5.21 -12.82 -9.72
CA LEU A 75 4.50 -11.78 -8.99
C LEU A 75 5.55 -10.77 -8.57
N LEU A 76 5.34 -9.49 -8.87
CA LEU A 76 6.34 -8.45 -8.67
C LEU A 76 5.68 -7.13 -8.25
N GLN A 77 6.30 -6.49 -7.26
CA GLN A 77 5.98 -5.13 -6.86
C GLN A 77 7.15 -4.21 -7.25
N ALA A 78 6.87 -3.19 -8.05
CA ALA A 78 7.79 -2.13 -8.39
C ALA A 78 7.87 -1.07 -7.27
N HIS A 79 8.86 -0.19 -7.36
CA HIS A 79 9.13 0.82 -6.34
C HIS A 79 8.23 2.05 -6.51
N ARG A 80 7.17 2.14 -5.70
CA ARG A 80 6.32 3.34 -5.70
C ARG A 80 6.96 4.46 -4.88
N VAL A 81 7.12 5.62 -5.50
CA VAL A 81 7.75 6.83 -4.95
C VAL A 81 6.81 8.04 -5.10
N ALA A 82 7.03 9.10 -4.32
CA ALA A 82 6.18 10.29 -4.41
C ALA A 82 6.47 11.13 -5.66
N LYS A 83 5.42 11.51 -6.40
CA LYS A 83 5.48 12.44 -7.53
C LYS A 83 5.55 13.90 -7.08
N ASN A 84 4.90 14.23 -5.96
CA ASN A 84 4.87 15.57 -5.38
C ASN A 84 5.24 15.54 -3.89
N ILE A 85 6.08 16.49 -3.50
CA ILE A 85 6.49 16.78 -2.12
C ILE A 85 6.38 18.28 -1.84
N ASN A 86 5.26 18.84 -2.29
CA ASN A 86 5.00 20.28 -2.37
C ASN A 86 4.41 20.88 -1.09
N ASN A 87 3.95 20.05 -0.14
CA ASN A 87 3.49 20.51 1.17
C ASN A 87 3.82 19.49 2.28
N HIS A 88 3.64 19.88 3.53
CA HIS A 88 3.98 19.04 4.68
C HIS A 88 3.22 17.71 4.73
N MET A 89 1.95 17.66 4.29
CA MET A 89 1.19 16.40 4.25
C MET A 89 1.73 15.46 3.18
N ALA A 90 2.02 15.97 1.99
CA ALA A 90 2.64 15.20 0.91
C ALA A 90 4.02 14.68 1.31
N VAL A 91 4.81 15.47 2.04
CA VAL A 91 6.10 15.03 2.61
C VAL A 91 5.90 13.90 3.63
N LEU A 92 4.97 14.03 4.58
CA LEU A 92 4.69 12.96 5.55
C LEU A 92 4.19 11.67 4.88
N ASP A 93 3.38 11.80 3.84
CA ASP A 93 2.87 10.65 3.09
C ASP A 93 3.98 9.97 2.26
N ALA A 94 4.86 10.76 1.63
CA ALA A 94 6.06 10.27 0.94
C ALA A 94 7.00 9.51 1.90
N VAL A 95 7.30 10.10 3.06
CA VAL A 95 8.12 9.47 4.11
C VAL A 95 7.46 8.18 4.59
N SER A 96 6.13 8.18 4.76
CA SER A 96 5.39 6.99 5.15
C SER A 96 5.46 5.88 4.07
N GLU A 97 5.39 6.23 2.79
CA GLU A 97 5.55 5.29 1.67
C GLU A 97 6.96 4.70 1.65
N GLU A 98 8.00 5.53 1.73
CA GLU A 98 9.39 5.08 1.69
C GLU A 98 9.78 4.24 2.89
N THR A 99 9.30 4.61 4.09
CA THR A 99 9.47 3.77 5.28
C THR A 99 8.85 2.39 5.07
N ASN A 100 7.71 2.31 4.36
CA ASN A 100 7.12 1.02 3.99
C ASN A 100 7.93 0.29 2.91
N ASN A 101 8.53 1.01 1.94
CA ASN A 101 9.39 0.43 0.92
C ASN A 101 10.59 -0.26 1.57
N SER A 102 11.25 0.44 2.49
CA SER A 102 12.41 -0.08 3.22
C SER A 102 12.08 -1.29 4.08
N ILE A 103 10.99 -1.27 4.85
CA ILE A 103 10.68 -2.33 5.82
C ILE A 103 9.95 -3.50 5.18
N PHE A 104 8.78 -3.25 4.57
CA PHE A 104 7.84 -4.31 4.17
C PHE A 104 8.00 -4.77 2.71
N ARG A 105 8.85 -4.10 1.94
CA ARG A 105 9.14 -4.46 0.55
C ARG A 105 10.60 -4.90 0.44
N SER A 106 11.54 -3.96 0.37
CA SER A 106 12.97 -4.25 0.26
C SER A 106 13.49 -5.09 1.42
N GLY A 107 13.17 -4.73 2.67
CA GLY A 107 13.62 -5.43 3.86
C GLY A 107 13.12 -6.87 3.92
N HIS A 108 11.82 -7.08 3.76
CA HIS A 108 11.23 -8.42 3.65
C HIS A 108 11.84 -9.24 2.51
N TYR A 109 11.96 -8.65 1.32
CA TYR A 109 12.51 -9.35 0.15
C TYR A 109 13.96 -9.79 0.39
N THR A 110 14.78 -8.93 0.99
CA THR A 110 16.17 -9.22 1.37
C THR A 110 16.28 -10.34 2.40
N MET A 111 15.31 -10.44 3.33
CA MET A 111 15.23 -11.52 4.31
C MET A 111 14.65 -12.83 3.77
N GLY A 112 14.43 -12.94 2.45
CA GLY A 112 13.86 -14.13 1.81
C GLY A 112 12.33 -14.24 1.90
N LEU A 113 11.65 -13.21 2.42
CA LEU A 113 10.19 -13.12 2.46
C LEU A 113 9.65 -12.42 1.20
N SER A 114 8.33 -12.34 1.07
CA SER A 114 7.68 -11.64 -0.02
C SER A 114 7.50 -10.15 0.23
N SER A 115 7.67 -9.39 -0.85
CA SER A 115 7.33 -7.98 -0.92
C SER A 115 5.83 -7.75 -0.71
N ALA A 116 5.47 -6.55 -0.23
CA ALA A 116 4.09 -6.16 -0.09
C ALA A 116 3.47 -5.60 -1.37
N LEU A 117 2.29 -6.11 -1.76
CA LEU A 117 1.49 -5.52 -2.84
C LEU A 117 0.74 -4.29 -2.34
N ILE A 118 0.76 -3.21 -3.12
CA ILE A 118 0.23 -1.89 -2.69
C ILE A 118 -0.72 -1.22 -3.67
N GLY A 119 -1.35 -2.03 -4.54
CA GLY A 119 -2.46 -1.60 -5.38
C GLY A 119 -2.06 -0.92 -6.68
N SER A 120 -0.79 -0.56 -6.86
CA SER A 120 -0.25 0.02 -8.08
C SER A 120 1.24 -0.31 -8.24
N GLY A 121 1.74 -0.24 -9.48
CA GLY A 121 3.09 -0.66 -9.81
C GLY A 121 3.29 -2.16 -9.60
N MET A 122 2.25 -2.95 -9.83
CA MET A 122 2.29 -4.39 -9.63
C MET A 122 2.32 -5.08 -10.99
N ALA A 123 3.20 -6.06 -11.15
CA ALA A 123 3.29 -6.87 -12.35
C ALA A 123 3.08 -8.34 -12.00
N PHE A 124 2.37 -9.07 -12.87
CA PHE A 124 1.98 -10.44 -12.62
C PHE A 124 2.07 -11.26 -13.90
N ASP A 125 2.35 -12.55 -13.76
CA ASP A 125 2.04 -13.56 -14.77
C ASP A 125 0.54 -13.47 -15.09
N TYR A 126 0.23 -13.18 -16.35
CA TYR A 126 -1.12 -12.80 -16.73
C TYR A 126 -2.16 -13.93 -16.53
N PRO A 127 -1.90 -15.19 -16.95
CA PRO A 127 -2.82 -16.30 -16.67
C PRO A 127 -3.08 -16.48 -15.17
N LEU A 128 -2.04 -16.41 -14.34
CA LEU A 128 -2.15 -16.50 -12.89
C LEU A 128 -2.99 -15.35 -12.30
N PHE A 129 -2.74 -14.13 -12.75
CA PHE A 129 -3.47 -12.94 -12.31
C PHE A 129 -4.94 -13.00 -12.71
N LYS A 130 -5.23 -13.34 -13.96
CA LYS A 130 -6.59 -13.50 -14.49
C LYS A 130 -7.38 -14.54 -13.70
N ALA A 131 -6.79 -15.73 -13.48
CA ALA A 131 -7.41 -16.77 -12.67
C ALA A 131 -7.67 -16.32 -11.22
N LYS A 132 -6.72 -15.58 -10.62
CA LYS A 132 -6.87 -15.08 -9.25
C LYS A 132 -7.96 -14.02 -9.14
N MET A 133 -7.98 -13.04 -10.04
CA MET A 133 -8.96 -11.94 -10.03
C MET A 133 -10.41 -12.41 -10.09
N LEU A 134 -10.70 -13.50 -10.81
CA LEU A 134 -12.03 -14.11 -10.87
C LEU A 134 -12.55 -14.57 -9.49
N THR A 135 -11.65 -14.86 -8.55
CA THR A 135 -12.02 -15.29 -7.20
C THR A 135 -12.19 -14.13 -6.21
N ILE A 136 -11.79 -12.91 -6.60
CA ILE A 136 -11.72 -11.75 -5.71
C ILE A 136 -12.98 -10.90 -5.83
N VAL A 137 -13.79 -10.91 -4.77
CA VAL A 137 -14.92 -9.99 -4.58
C VAL A 137 -14.57 -8.97 -3.50
N ALA A 138 -13.55 -8.15 -3.76
CA ALA A 138 -13.07 -7.13 -2.83
C ALA A 138 -13.68 -5.76 -3.12
N VAL A 139 -14.32 -5.12 -2.12
CA VAL A 139 -14.81 -3.72 -2.24
C VAL A 139 -13.66 -2.71 -2.09
N GLY A 140 -12.66 -3.02 -1.26
CA GLY A 140 -11.45 -2.23 -1.07
C GLY A 140 -10.31 -3.08 -0.53
N GLY A 141 -9.06 -2.70 -0.83
CA GLY A 141 -7.86 -3.47 -0.45
C GLY A 141 -7.66 -4.76 -1.26
N PHE A 142 -8.04 -4.76 -2.54
CA PHE A 142 -7.88 -5.92 -3.42
C PHE A 142 -6.42 -6.41 -3.52
N ASP A 143 -5.46 -5.49 -3.41
CA ASP A 143 -4.02 -5.74 -3.35
C ASP A 143 -3.65 -6.62 -2.15
N ARG A 144 -4.26 -6.37 -0.99
CA ARG A 144 -4.06 -7.18 0.21
C ARG A 144 -4.69 -8.57 0.09
N ASN A 145 -5.86 -8.67 -0.53
CA ASN A 145 -6.46 -9.98 -0.82
C ASN A 145 -5.58 -10.79 -1.79
N LEU A 146 -5.11 -10.16 -2.88
CA LEU A 146 -4.17 -10.77 -3.83
C LEU A 146 -2.91 -11.25 -3.10
N GLU A 147 -2.30 -10.39 -2.31
CA GLU A 147 -1.10 -10.69 -1.52
C GLU A 147 -1.31 -11.93 -0.64
N LEU A 148 -2.29 -11.90 0.27
CA LEU A 148 -2.53 -13.00 1.21
C LEU A 148 -2.93 -14.29 0.49
N SER A 149 -3.69 -14.19 -0.61
CA SER A 149 -4.07 -15.35 -1.42
C SER A 149 -2.87 -16.01 -2.09
N PHE A 150 -1.97 -15.23 -2.70
CA PHE A 150 -0.77 -15.76 -3.33
C PHE A 150 0.20 -16.35 -2.30
N LEU A 151 0.39 -15.68 -1.16
CA LEU A 151 1.26 -16.19 -0.09
C LEU A 151 0.71 -17.48 0.51
N LYS A 152 -0.62 -17.59 0.67
CA LYS A 152 -1.27 -18.83 1.14
C LYS A 152 -1.00 -20.00 0.20
N GLU A 153 -0.88 -19.74 -1.10
CA GLU A 153 -0.49 -20.72 -2.13
C GLU A 153 1.02 -21.00 -2.19
N GLY A 154 1.83 -20.36 -1.34
CA GLY A 154 3.29 -20.49 -1.34
C GLY A 154 3.97 -19.78 -2.51
N ARG A 155 3.30 -18.79 -3.13
CA ARG A 155 3.88 -18.01 -4.22
C ARG A 155 4.58 -16.78 -3.70
N ARG A 156 5.84 -16.61 -4.11
CA ARG A 156 6.67 -15.48 -3.71
C ARG A 156 6.35 -14.23 -4.53
N ILE A 157 6.31 -13.07 -3.86
CA ILE A 157 6.19 -11.76 -4.50
C ILE A 157 7.54 -11.05 -4.45
N HIS A 158 8.10 -10.78 -5.63
CA HIS A 158 9.40 -10.13 -5.77
C HIS A 158 9.28 -8.61 -5.62
N TYR A 159 10.38 -7.96 -5.26
CA TYR A 159 10.49 -6.51 -5.23
C TYR A 159 11.51 -6.04 -6.25
N LEU A 160 11.14 -5.07 -7.09
CA LEU A 160 12.03 -4.42 -8.05
C LEU A 160 12.22 -2.95 -7.65
N SER A 161 13.28 -2.69 -6.90
CA SER A 161 13.61 -1.35 -6.37
C SER A 161 13.93 -0.32 -7.46
N ASP A 162 14.41 -0.79 -8.61
CA ASP A 162 14.97 0.06 -9.66
C ASP A 162 13.94 0.48 -10.71
N ALA A 163 12.72 -0.08 -10.65
CA ALA A 163 11.60 0.32 -11.49
C ALA A 163 10.69 1.26 -10.69
N LYS A 164 10.84 2.57 -10.89
CA LYS A 164 10.09 3.57 -10.13
C LYS A 164 8.71 3.83 -10.72
N VAL A 165 7.73 3.97 -9.83
CA VAL A 165 6.36 4.37 -10.13
C VAL A 165 6.04 5.61 -9.32
N TYR A 166 5.89 6.75 -9.99
CA TYR A 166 5.62 8.04 -9.35
C TYR A 166 4.14 8.20 -9.10
N ASP A 167 3.77 8.34 -7.83
CA ASP A 167 2.41 8.39 -7.31
C ASP A 167 2.09 9.75 -6.71
N GLU A 168 0.95 10.34 -7.07
CA GLU A 168 0.55 11.65 -6.56
C GLU A 168 0.09 11.54 -5.09
N LYS A 169 0.81 12.21 -4.20
CA LYS A 169 0.57 12.20 -2.76
C LYS A 169 -0.52 13.17 -2.37
N VAL A 170 -1.34 12.72 -1.42
CA VAL A 170 -2.48 13.49 -0.93
C VAL A 170 -2.01 14.76 -0.22
N GLN A 171 -2.56 15.87 -0.67
CA GLN A 171 -2.21 17.20 -0.19
C GLN A 171 -3.12 17.67 0.96
N ASN A 172 -4.33 17.11 1.08
CA ASN A 172 -5.34 17.51 2.05
C ASN A 172 -5.45 16.51 3.23
N LYS A 173 -5.46 17.03 4.47
CA LYS A 173 -5.58 16.22 5.70
C LYS A 173 -6.83 15.34 5.75
N GLN A 174 -7.99 15.85 5.32
CA GLN A 174 -9.25 15.11 5.35
C GLN A 174 -9.22 13.96 4.34
N THR A 175 -8.71 14.22 3.13
CA THR A 175 -8.52 13.19 2.10
C THR A 175 -7.56 12.10 2.60
N PHE A 176 -6.45 12.50 3.24
CA PHE A 176 -5.50 11.57 3.85
C PHE A 176 -6.17 10.72 4.94
N SER A 177 -6.94 11.35 5.82
CA SER A 177 -7.70 10.66 6.87
C SER A 177 -8.66 9.61 6.29
N ASN A 178 -9.40 9.99 5.25
CA ASN A 178 -10.36 9.12 4.59
C ASN A 178 -9.67 7.93 3.91
N GLN A 179 -8.52 8.14 3.26
CA GLN A 179 -7.71 7.05 2.70
C GLN A 179 -7.22 6.09 3.79
N ARG A 180 -6.59 6.60 4.85
CA ARG A 180 -6.07 5.75 5.93
C ARG A 180 -7.16 4.98 6.67
N ARG A 181 -8.35 5.57 6.83
CA ARG A 181 -9.52 4.89 7.36
C ARG A 181 -9.97 3.72 6.49
N ARG A 182 -9.96 3.88 5.15
CA ARG A 182 -10.26 2.78 4.22
C ARG A 182 -9.24 1.65 4.34
N TRP A 183 -7.94 1.97 4.39
CA TRP A 183 -6.87 0.98 4.52
C TRP A 183 -6.95 0.21 5.83
N LEU A 184 -7.30 0.88 6.93
CA LEU A 184 -7.50 0.22 8.23
C LEU A 184 -8.78 -0.64 8.24
N SER A 185 -9.86 -0.18 7.61
CA SER A 185 -11.06 -1.01 7.47
C SER A 185 -10.79 -2.28 6.64
N ALA A 186 -10.00 -2.17 5.57
CA ALA A 186 -9.56 -3.32 4.79
C ALA A 186 -8.64 -4.24 5.62
N GLN A 187 -7.74 -3.68 6.44
CA GLN A 187 -6.88 -4.44 7.36
C GLN A 187 -7.70 -5.33 8.29
N VAL A 188 -8.69 -4.76 8.99
CA VAL A 188 -9.54 -5.52 9.91
C VAL A 188 -10.34 -6.60 9.18
N HIS A 189 -10.85 -6.29 7.98
CA HIS A 189 -11.57 -7.25 7.16
C HIS A 189 -10.70 -8.46 6.79
N TYR A 190 -9.49 -8.23 6.27
CA TYR A 190 -8.61 -9.31 5.83
C TYR A 190 -7.95 -10.10 6.98
N VAL A 191 -7.77 -9.48 8.15
CA VAL A 191 -7.42 -10.22 9.37
C VAL A 191 -8.51 -11.25 9.69
N ALA A 192 -9.79 -10.85 9.64
CA ALA A 192 -10.89 -11.77 9.89
C ALA A 192 -11.03 -12.84 8.80
N GLU A 193 -10.89 -12.46 7.52
CA GLU A 193 -11.04 -13.37 6.38
C GLU A 193 -9.97 -14.49 6.36
N PHE A 194 -8.70 -14.13 6.58
CA PHE A 194 -7.57 -15.04 6.49
C PHE A 194 -7.15 -15.64 7.85
N GLY A 195 -7.79 -15.25 8.96
CA GLY A 195 -7.36 -15.68 10.30
C GLY A 195 -7.40 -17.19 10.52
N LYS A 196 -8.38 -17.88 9.92
CA LYS A 196 -8.47 -19.35 9.96
C LYS A 196 -7.33 -20.06 9.23
N ASP A 197 -6.64 -19.36 8.33
CA ASP A 197 -5.55 -19.92 7.53
C ASP A 197 -4.18 -19.84 8.25
N PHE A 198 -4.07 -19.05 9.32
CA PHE A 198 -2.82 -18.84 10.05
C PHE A 198 -2.24 -20.13 10.64
N PHE A 199 -3.01 -20.87 11.44
CA PHE A 199 -2.51 -22.10 12.07
C PHE A 199 -2.19 -23.20 11.04
N PRO A 200 -3.04 -23.47 10.02
CA PRO A 200 -2.68 -24.40 8.95
C PRO A 200 -1.41 -24.00 8.19
N ALA A 201 -1.23 -22.71 7.90
CA ALA A 201 -0.02 -22.22 7.24
C ALA A 201 1.23 -22.41 8.11
N LEU A 202 1.12 -22.15 9.42
CA LEU A 202 2.20 -22.35 10.37
C LEU A 202 2.60 -23.83 10.45
N MET A 203 1.63 -24.76 10.52
CA MET A 203 1.89 -26.20 10.54
C MET A 203 2.55 -26.70 9.24
N LYS A 204 2.28 -26.04 8.11
CA LYS A 204 2.89 -26.33 6.81
C LYS A 204 4.24 -25.65 6.60
N GLY A 205 4.73 -24.87 7.57
CA GLY A 205 5.98 -24.12 7.45
C GLY A 205 5.92 -22.94 6.48
N ASN A 206 4.74 -22.43 6.14
CA ASN A 206 4.58 -21.26 5.28
C ASN A 206 4.81 -19.97 6.08
N ILE A 207 6.09 -19.71 6.39
CA ILE A 207 6.52 -18.56 7.20
C ILE A 207 6.17 -17.23 6.54
N ASP A 208 6.23 -17.16 5.22
CA ASP A 208 5.95 -15.93 4.46
C ASP A 208 4.50 -15.45 4.65
N PHE A 209 3.54 -16.36 4.51
CA PHE A 209 2.14 -16.07 4.83
C PHE A 209 1.96 -15.70 6.31
N CYS A 210 2.57 -16.45 7.24
CA CYS A 210 2.42 -16.20 8.67
C CYS A 210 2.96 -14.82 9.08
N VAL A 211 4.16 -14.44 8.61
CA VAL A 211 4.74 -13.12 8.87
C VAL A 211 3.87 -12.04 8.26
N LYS A 212 3.39 -12.22 7.03
CA LYS A 212 2.49 -11.23 6.40
C LYS A 212 1.16 -11.10 7.14
N TYR A 213 0.57 -12.20 7.60
CA TYR A 213 -0.65 -12.17 8.39
C TYR A 213 -0.44 -11.42 9.72
N LEU A 214 0.65 -11.70 10.44
CA LEU A 214 0.99 -10.98 11.68
C LEU A 214 1.25 -9.48 11.43
N GLN A 215 1.84 -9.13 10.29
CA GLN A 215 1.99 -7.73 9.87
C GLN A 215 0.61 -7.03 9.75
N GLN A 216 -0.46 -7.75 9.38
CA GLN A 216 -1.82 -7.18 9.35
C GLN A 216 -2.37 -6.86 10.74
N LEU A 217 -1.83 -7.43 11.82
CA LEU A 217 -2.20 -7.09 13.20
C LEU A 217 -1.46 -5.84 13.70
N ALA A 218 -0.44 -5.38 12.98
CA ALA A 218 0.35 -4.24 13.39
C ALA A 218 -0.47 -2.93 13.34
N ILE A 219 -0.35 -2.15 14.40
CA ILE A 219 -0.96 -0.83 14.52
C ILE A 219 -0.24 0.15 13.58
N PRO A 220 -0.94 1.11 12.94
CA PRO A 220 -0.30 2.15 12.13
C PRO A 220 0.85 2.84 12.87
N ARG A 221 2.01 2.99 12.20
CA ARG A 221 3.26 3.41 12.86
C ARG A 221 3.19 4.75 13.60
N ILE A 222 2.43 5.72 13.09
CA ILE A 222 2.22 7.00 13.78
C ILE A 222 1.52 6.79 15.12
N ILE A 223 0.53 5.88 15.15
CA ILE A 223 -0.18 5.52 16.38
C ILE A 223 0.76 4.74 17.30
N LEU A 224 1.52 3.78 16.77
CA LEU A 224 2.53 3.04 17.54
C LEU A 224 3.52 4.00 18.21
N LEU A 225 4.14 4.90 17.45
CA LEU A 225 5.08 5.91 17.95
C LEU A 225 4.44 6.76 19.06
N GLY A 226 3.26 7.31 18.80
CA GLY A 226 2.58 8.17 19.78
C GLY A 226 2.18 7.42 21.06
N LEU A 227 1.62 6.21 20.94
CA LEU A 227 1.24 5.39 22.09
C LEU A 227 2.45 4.94 22.91
N THR A 228 3.53 4.51 22.25
CA THR A 228 4.77 4.11 22.93
C THR A 228 5.39 5.28 23.70
N LEU A 229 5.39 6.50 23.12
CA LEU A 229 5.87 7.69 23.81
C LEU A 229 4.96 8.09 24.99
N LEU A 230 3.64 8.12 24.80
CA LEU A 230 2.69 8.44 25.88
C LEU A 230 2.79 7.44 27.04
N TYR A 231 2.93 6.15 26.72
CA TYR A 231 3.10 5.10 27.72
C TYR A 231 4.44 5.26 28.47
N THR A 232 5.52 5.58 27.75
CA THR A 232 6.83 5.85 28.36
C THR A 232 6.78 7.02 29.33
N LEU A 233 6.08 8.11 28.98
CA LEU A 233 5.87 9.26 29.86
C LEU A 233 5.04 8.86 31.09
N LEU A 234 3.96 8.10 30.90
CA LEU A 234 3.12 7.63 32.01
C LEU A 234 3.91 6.76 32.99
N ILE A 235 4.70 5.80 32.51
CA ILE A 235 5.55 4.96 33.38
C ILE A 235 6.63 5.78 34.08
N SER A 236 7.17 6.81 33.42
CA SER A 236 8.13 7.73 34.04
C SER A 236 7.54 8.47 35.24
N LEU A 237 6.22 8.72 35.25
CA LEU A 237 5.53 9.36 36.36
C LEU A 237 5.08 8.35 37.44
N LEU A 238 4.52 7.22 37.04
CA LEU A 238 3.91 6.25 37.96
C LEU A 238 4.93 5.30 38.60
N VAL A 239 5.91 4.82 37.82
CA VAL A 239 6.89 3.84 38.29
C VAL A 239 8.27 4.13 37.67
N PRO A 240 8.97 5.21 38.14
CA PRO A 240 10.21 5.70 37.54
C PRO A 240 11.31 4.64 37.38
N ALA A 241 11.35 3.63 38.27
CA ALA A 241 12.31 2.53 38.22
C ALA A 241 12.26 1.73 36.90
N PHE A 242 11.09 1.61 36.25
CA PHE A 242 10.95 0.91 34.98
C PHE A 242 11.07 1.82 33.76
N ALA A 243 11.11 3.14 33.95
CA ALA A 243 11.15 4.12 32.87
C ALA A 243 12.35 3.95 31.91
N PRO A 244 13.58 3.63 32.36
CA PRO A 244 14.74 3.50 31.46
C PRO A 244 14.53 2.47 30.33
N LYS A 245 13.87 1.35 30.64
CA LYS A 245 13.54 0.31 29.64
C LYS A 245 12.64 0.88 28.54
N TRP A 246 11.62 1.65 28.91
CA TRP A 246 10.64 2.21 27.97
C TRP A 246 11.21 3.36 27.15
N TRP A 247 12.11 4.17 27.73
CA TRP A 247 12.89 5.15 26.99
C TRP A 247 13.82 4.49 25.97
N CYS A 248 14.49 3.38 26.34
CA CYS A 248 15.30 2.60 25.42
C CYS A 248 14.46 2.05 24.24
N LEU A 249 13.31 1.43 24.51
CA LEU A 249 12.42 0.93 23.46
C LEU A 249 11.87 2.05 22.56
N SER A 250 11.50 3.20 23.14
CA SER A 250 11.07 4.38 22.38
C SER A 250 12.18 4.92 21.48
N GLY A 251 13.41 5.00 22.00
CA GLY A 251 14.59 5.40 21.24
C GLY A 251 14.88 4.45 20.09
N LEU A 252 14.86 3.13 20.34
CA LEU A 252 15.05 2.11 19.30
C LEU A 252 13.97 2.20 18.21
N LEU A 253 12.71 2.43 18.58
CA LEU A 253 11.64 2.64 17.60
C LEU A 253 11.91 3.87 16.74
N VAL A 254 12.28 5.01 17.34
CA VAL A 254 12.61 6.23 16.60
C VAL A 254 13.79 5.99 15.65
N VAL A 255 14.86 5.38 16.13
CA VAL A 255 16.05 5.05 15.31
C VAL A 255 15.66 4.13 14.16
N ALA A 256 14.90 3.06 14.41
CA ALA A 256 14.45 2.14 13.37
C ALA A 256 13.60 2.84 12.29
N LEU A 257 12.72 3.75 12.68
CA LEU A 257 11.92 4.52 11.73
C LEU A 257 12.77 5.51 10.93
N LEU A 258 13.76 6.16 11.56
CA LEU A 258 14.65 7.09 10.87
C LEU A 258 15.56 6.36 9.88
N LEU A 259 16.12 5.21 10.26
CA LEU A 259 16.96 4.39 9.37
C LEU A 259 16.19 3.86 8.14
N ALA A 260 14.87 3.71 8.25
CA ALA A 260 14.03 3.29 7.14
C ALA A 260 13.71 4.40 6.12
N ILE A 261 14.03 5.66 6.43
CA ILE A 261 13.82 6.80 5.53
C ILE A 261 15.03 6.94 4.59
N PRO A 262 14.84 7.00 3.27
CA PRO A 262 15.93 7.26 2.33
C PRO A 262 16.59 8.62 2.59
N GLY A 263 17.92 8.67 2.40
CA GLY A 263 18.73 9.88 2.60
C GLY A 263 18.20 11.10 1.83
N GLU A 264 17.62 10.89 0.65
CA GLU A 264 17.06 11.94 -0.21
C GLU A 264 15.88 12.70 0.42
N LEU A 265 15.17 12.09 1.37
CA LEU A 265 14.07 12.72 2.10
C LEU A 265 14.51 13.41 3.40
N PHE A 266 15.77 13.28 3.81
CA PHE A 266 16.32 13.94 5.00
C PHE A 266 16.69 15.39 4.71
N ASP A 267 15.68 16.24 4.57
CA ASP A 267 15.86 17.66 4.29
C ASP A 267 15.06 18.59 5.23
N LYS A 268 15.16 19.90 4.98
CA LYS A 268 14.44 20.92 5.75
C LYS A 268 12.91 20.78 5.65
N ARG A 269 12.39 20.16 4.58
CA ARG A 269 10.95 19.93 4.40
C ARG A 269 10.48 18.83 5.35
N LEU A 270 11.25 17.76 5.51
CA LEU A 270 10.98 16.73 6.50
C LEU A 270 10.92 17.33 7.91
N LEU A 271 11.93 18.10 8.32
CA LEU A 271 11.95 18.70 9.65
C LEU A 271 10.72 19.57 9.94
N LYS A 272 10.30 20.38 8.97
CA LYS A 272 9.07 21.19 9.08
C LYS A 272 7.81 20.31 9.12
N ALA A 273 7.78 19.24 8.32
CA ALA A 273 6.66 18.32 8.27
C ALA A 273 6.49 17.54 9.59
N LEU A 274 7.58 17.23 10.30
CA LEU A 274 7.53 16.55 11.61
C LEU A 274 6.75 17.33 12.67
N ILE A 275 6.69 18.67 12.57
CA ILE A 275 5.88 19.52 13.46
C ILE A 275 4.38 19.17 13.37
N MET A 276 3.94 18.62 12.23
CA MET A 276 2.55 18.22 12.03
C MET A 276 2.21 16.84 12.61
N LEU A 277 3.20 16.05 13.02
CA LEU A 277 2.99 14.68 13.52
C LEU A 277 1.98 14.59 14.67
N PRO A 278 1.98 15.47 15.70
CA PRO A 278 0.97 15.40 16.77
C PRO A 278 -0.45 15.54 16.23
N SER A 279 -0.66 16.46 15.28
CA SER A 279 -1.99 16.64 14.66
C SER A 279 -2.42 15.43 13.84
N VAL A 280 -1.49 14.80 13.12
CA VAL A 280 -1.74 13.58 12.34
C VAL A 280 -1.98 12.39 13.25
N PHE A 281 -1.28 12.27 14.38
CA PHE A 281 -1.51 11.25 15.39
C PHE A 281 -2.96 11.28 15.90
N TRP A 282 -3.44 12.45 16.35
CA TRP A 282 -4.82 12.56 16.84
C TRP A 282 -5.86 12.31 15.75
N LEU A 283 -5.58 12.71 14.51
CA LEU A 283 -6.43 12.39 13.36
C LEU A 283 -6.52 10.87 13.14
N MET A 284 -5.38 10.17 13.21
CA MET A 284 -5.31 8.72 13.07
C MET A 284 -5.98 7.98 14.23
N VAL A 285 -5.83 8.45 15.47
CA VAL A 285 -6.54 7.90 16.64
C VAL A 285 -8.05 8.06 16.47
N LYS A 286 -8.54 9.22 16.04
CA LYS A 286 -9.97 9.44 15.75
C LYS A 286 -10.51 8.50 14.68
N ASN A 287 -9.69 8.14 13.67
CA ASN A 287 -10.11 7.20 12.63
C ASN A 287 -10.36 5.78 13.16
N LEU A 288 -9.67 5.35 14.22
CA LEU A 288 -9.89 4.04 14.85
C LEU A 288 -11.35 3.87 15.32
N PHE A 289 -11.97 4.94 15.81
CA PHE A 289 -13.35 4.92 16.31
C PHE A 289 -14.40 5.07 15.20
N LYS A 290 -14.00 5.37 13.96
CA LYS A 290 -14.90 5.65 12.83
C LYS A 290 -14.82 4.61 11.70
N LEU A 291 -14.37 3.38 11.99
CA LEU A 291 -14.12 2.37 10.96
C LEU A 291 -15.38 1.77 10.33
N LYS A 292 -16.52 1.79 11.04
CA LYS A 292 -17.79 1.22 10.52
C LYS A 292 -18.20 1.91 9.22
N GLY A 293 -18.42 1.12 8.18
CA GLY A 293 -18.92 1.58 6.87
C GLY A 293 -17.86 2.11 5.90
N ALA A 294 -16.58 2.23 6.30
CA ALA A 294 -15.53 2.79 5.45
C ALA A 294 -15.16 1.91 4.24
N ASN A 295 -15.50 0.62 4.25
CA ASN A 295 -15.26 -0.32 3.15
C ASN A 295 -16.54 -0.69 2.37
N LYS A 296 -17.58 0.16 2.40
CA LYS A 296 -18.86 -0.11 1.72
C LYS A 296 -18.98 0.50 0.32
N GLN A 297 -18.24 1.57 0.03
CA GLN A 297 -18.25 2.26 -1.26
C GLN A 297 -16.85 2.76 -1.62
N PHE A 298 -16.49 2.64 -2.90
CA PHE A 298 -15.27 3.24 -3.43
C PHE A 298 -15.50 4.73 -3.64
N ILE A 299 -14.75 5.57 -2.92
CA ILE A 299 -14.79 7.02 -3.09
C ILE A 299 -13.54 7.43 -3.87
N HIS A 300 -13.74 8.09 -5.01
CA HIS A 300 -12.65 8.69 -5.78
C HIS A 300 -11.87 9.67 -4.92
N THR A 301 -10.55 9.51 -4.91
CA THR A 301 -9.67 10.48 -4.24
C THR A 301 -9.50 11.65 -5.20
N GLN A 302 -9.94 12.84 -4.82
CA GLN A 302 -9.67 14.05 -5.59
C GLN A 302 -8.20 14.46 -5.37
N HIS A 303 -7.48 14.62 -6.47
CA HIS A 303 -6.11 15.16 -6.49
C HIS A 303 -6.15 16.62 -6.94
N GLY A 304 -5.32 17.46 -6.33
CA GLY A 304 -5.22 18.89 -6.63
C GLY A 304 -5.28 19.81 -5.40
N ILE A 305 -4.77 21.02 -5.60
CA ILE A 305 -5.02 22.18 -4.73
C ILE A 305 -6.29 22.83 -5.30
N ASN A 306 -7.32 23.07 -4.48
CA ASN A 306 -8.37 24.00 -4.86
C ASN A 306 -7.68 25.32 -5.24
N ARG A 307 -7.66 25.65 -6.54
CA ARG A 307 -7.27 26.99 -6.98
C ARG A 307 -8.31 27.99 -6.53
#